data_AF-A0A0Q5L5P4-F1
#
_entry.id   AF-A0A0Q5L5P4-F1
#
_cell.length_a   1.000
_cell.length_b   1.000
_cell.length_c   1.000
_cell.angle_alpha   90.00
_cell.angle_beta   90.00
_cell.angle_gamma   90.00
#
_symmetry.space_group_name_H-M   'P 1'
#
loop_
_entity.id
_entity.type
_entity.pdbx_description
1 polymer ?
#
loop_
_entity_poly.entity_id
_entity_poly.type
_entity_poly.pdbx_seq_one_letter_code
_entity_poly.pdbx_strand_id
1 'polypeptide(L)'
;MTALALALCAPAGAAWAQAGSAQNAAGPGSDAAWRRCSAMTGDSNARLACFDQWAGQQSWQAPAASAAAQPPADGNAPPKPVDATLPATRVIEVAQTDGCRDAQYSTLSRFWELETGSDCGTFRFRGYRPISVSVVKGSNVNRQPTSDAPDHNALTAVDYRTTEMRVQLSVRTKLAQGLLTQGHPTQTDSLWVGYTQQSYWQLFSPDISRPFRATDHEPEVMYVYPTDAKLPFGWRWRYTGLGLVHQSNGQSLPLSRSWNRVYLMSGMELDDRWTVTGRVWKRLNEGADSDDNPGISNYLGRGEMTVSWNRDRNNTFIFTGRHSLGSAHRGSARFEWMQTLGQNLGAGKSNLRLHTALFSGYGDTMTDYNRKRTVFSVGLSLVDF
;
A
#
# COMPACT_ATOMS: atom_id res chain seq x y z
N MET A 1 -49.93 41.37 15.84
CA MET A 1 -50.48 40.54 16.93
C MET A 1 -49.59 39.30 17.00
N THR A 2 -48.56 39.33 17.85
CA THR A 2 -48.44 38.56 19.13
C THR A 2 -48.15 37.07 18.87
N ALA A 3 -47.13 36.40 19.42
CA ALA A 3 -46.11 36.76 20.40
C ALA A 3 -44.95 35.73 20.36
N LEU A 4 -43.81 36.14 20.92
CA LEU A 4 -42.62 35.38 21.30
C LEU A 4 -42.95 34.20 22.24
N ALA A 5 -42.22 33.08 22.11
CA ALA A 5 -41.95 32.16 23.22
C ALA A 5 -40.57 31.50 23.06
N LEU A 6 -39.63 31.88 23.94
CA LEU A 6 -38.38 31.20 24.21
C LEU A 6 -38.66 29.92 25.03
N ALA A 7 -38.02 28.81 24.68
CA ALA A 7 -37.91 27.64 25.55
C ALA A 7 -36.42 27.28 25.75
N LEU A 8 -35.94 27.46 26.98
CA LEU A 8 -34.67 26.94 27.47
C LEU A 8 -34.85 25.46 27.86
N CYS A 9 -33.94 24.59 27.42
CA CYS A 9 -33.69 23.30 28.07
C CYS A 9 -32.18 23.09 28.23
N ALA A 10 -31.75 23.01 29.49
CA ALA A 10 -30.42 22.65 29.94
C ALA A 10 -30.19 21.13 29.82
N PRO A 11 -28.95 20.65 29.60
CA PRO A 11 -28.63 19.23 29.64
C PRO A 11 -28.34 18.75 31.07
N ALA A 12 -28.90 17.58 31.40
CA ALA A 12 -28.64 16.82 32.62
C ALA A 12 -27.23 16.22 32.62
N GLY A 13 -26.54 16.33 33.76
CA GLY A 13 -25.20 15.80 33.97
C GLY A 13 -25.17 14.28 34.11
N ALA A 14 -24.25 13.65 33.39
CA ALA A 14 -23.82 12.28 33.66
C ALA A 14 -22.52 12.34 34.48
N ALA A 15 -22.58 11.77 35.68
CA ALA A 15 -21.45 11.61 36.59
C ALA A 15 -20.46 10.58 36.03
N TRP A 16 -19.21 11.01 35.82
CA TRP A 16 -18.08 10.12 35.58
C TRP A 16 -17.29 9.96 36.89
N ALA A 17 -17.20 8.72 37.37
CA ALA A 17 -16.35 8.34 38.47
C ALA A 17 -14.87 8.55 38.08
N GLN A 18 -14.18 9.47 38.76
CA GLN A 18 -12.74 9.64 38.66
C GLN A 18 -12.05 8.61 39.58
N ALA A 19 -11.42 7.61 38.97
CA ALA A 19 -10.37 6.82 39.62
C ALA A 19 -9.14 7.72 39.79
N GLY A 20 -8.59 7.75 41.01
CA GLY A 20 -7.51 8.66 41.41
C GLY A 20 -6.23 8.48 40.62
N SER A 21 -5.75 9.56 40.02
CA SER A 21 -4.38 9.70 39.56
C SER A 21 -3.49 10.05 40.75
N ALA A 22 -2.52 9.20 41.07
CA ALA A 22 -1.45 9.49 42.02
C ALA A 22 -0.69 10.76 41.56
N GLN A 23 -0.78 11.82 42.37
CA GLN A 23 -0.02 13.05 42.18
C GLN A 23 1.42 12.82 42.65
N ASN A 24 2.36 12.70 41.71
CA ASN A 24 3.76 12.96 42.00
C ASN A 24 3.95 14.47 42.15
N ALA A 25 4.11 14.92 43.40
CA ALA A 25 4.43 16.30 43.72
C ALA A 25 5.81 16.66 43.13
N ALA A 26 5.83 17.49 42.09
CA ALA A 26 7.03 18.19 41.66
C ALA A 26 7.32 19.33 42.65
N GLY A 27 8.46 19.25 43.35
CA GLY A 27 8.90 20.30 44.27
C GLY A 27 9.21 21.63 43.55
N PRO A 28 9.09 22.78 44.23
CA PRO A 28 9.16 24.11 43.62
C PRO A 28 10.61 24.57 43.33
N GLY A 29 11.35 23.83 42.50
CA GLY A 29 12.77 24.13 42.21
C GLY A 29 13.28 23.86 40.78
N SER A 30 12.58 23.09 39.95
CA SER A 30 13.07 22.66 38.63
C SER A 30 12.94 23.75 37.54
N ASP A 31 11.88 24.56 37.58
CA ASP A 31 11.56 25.54 36.53
C ASP A 31 12.41 26.83 36.60
N ALA A 32 13.04 27.12 37.75
CA ALA A 32 13.88 28.31 37.94
C ALA A 32 15.37 28.08 37.64
N ALA A 33 15.80 26.83 37.44
CA ALA A 33 17.21 26.48 37.30
C ALA A 33 17.72 26.65 35.87
N TRP A 34 16.97 26.21 34.85
CA TRP A 34 17.38 26.35 33.45
C TRP A 34 17.48 27.83 33.01
N ARG A 35 16.60 28.70 33.54
CA ARG A 35 16.62 30.15 33.26
C ARG A 35 17.91 30.82 33.74
N ARG A 36 18.49 30.34 34.84
CA ARG A 36 19.78 30.81 35.36
C ARG A 36 20.92 30.45 34.43
N CYS A 37 20.96 29.22 33.92
CA CYS A 37 21.95 28.82 32.93
C CYS A 37 21.83 29.63 31.63
N SER A 38 20.60 29.91 31.17
CA SER A 38 20.39 30.71 29.95
C SER A 38 20.82 32.17 30.05
N ALA A 39 20.86 32.75 31.25
CA ALA A 39 21.26 34.14 31.48
C ALA A 39 22.80 34.33 31.44
N MET A 40 23.58 33.24 31.44
CA MET A 40 25.04 33.30 31.35
C MET A 40 25.49 33.52 29.89
N THR A 41 25.75 34.75 29.49
CA THR A 41 26.14 35.10 28.11
C THR A 41 27.64 35.29 27.90
N GLY A 42 28.42 35.46 28.97
CA GLY A 42 29.84 35.80 28.91
C GLY A 42 30.82 34.62 28.89
N ASP A 43 30.37 33.40 29.18
CA ASP A 43 31.22 32.21 29.20
C ASP A 43 30.42 30.98 28.76
N SER A 44 30.76 30.46 27.57
CA SER A 44 30.05 29.32 26.97
C SER A 44 30.30 28.00 27.68
N ASN A 45 31.50 27.82 28.27
CA ASN A 45 31.85 26.59 28.96
C ASN A 45 31.17 26.53 30.33
N ALA A 46 31.12 27.65 31.04
CA ALA A 46 30.39 27.76 32.30
C ALA A 46 28.87 27.58 32.10
N ARG A 47 28.32 28.13 31.01
CA ARG A 47 26.92 27.90 30.63
C ARG A 47 26.64 26.43 30.34
N LEU A 48 27.51 25.74 29.59
CA LEU A 48 27.34 24.33 29.26
C LEU A 48 27.35 23.46 30.52
N ALA A 49 28.33 23.65 31.40
CA ALA A 49 28.42 22.91 32.67
C ALA A 49 27.18 23.11 33.56
N CYS A 50 26.60 24.32 33.55
CA CYS A 50 25.35 24.61 34.27
C CYS A 50 24.18 23.79 33.72
N PHE A 51 24.03 23.69 32.39
CA PHE A 51 23.00 22.87 31.77
C PHE A 51 23.20 21.38 32.00
N ASP A 52 24.45 20.89 31.97
CA ASP A 52 24.76 19.49 32.24
C ASP A 52 24.39 19.09 33.67
N GLN A 53 24.68 19.94 34.66
CA GLN A 53 24.26 19.72 36.05
C GLN A 53 22.74 19.78 36.21
N TRP A 54 22.08 20.76 35.58
CA TRP A 54 20.61 20.86 35.62
C TRP A 54 19.94 19.62 34.99
N ALA A 55 20.46 19.14 33.86
CA ALA A 55 19.96 17.96 33.18
C ALA A 55 20.17 16.68 34.03
N GLY A 56 21.33 16.55 34.68
CA GLY A 56 21.61 15.44 35.59
C GLY A 56 20.71 15.38 36.84
N GLN A 57 20.12 16.52 37.23
CA GLN A 57 19.13 16.59 38.32
C GLN A 57 17.70 16.32 37.86
N GLN A 58 17.42 16.27 36.56
CA GLN A 58 16.13 15.82 36.08
C GLN A 58 16.10 14.29 36.20
N SER A 59 15.28 13.77 37.12
CA SER A 59 14.96 12.35 37.23
C SER A 59 14.07 11.92 36.05
N TRP A 60 14.59 11.97 34.83
CA TRP A 60 13.93 11.37 33.69
C TRP A 60 14.04 9.84 33.82
N GLN A 61 13.00 9.24 34.37
CA GLN A 61 12.77 7.80 34.27
C GLN A 61 12.26 7.52 32.85
N ALA A 62 13.16 7.10 31.97
CA ALA A 62 12.74 6.44 30.73
C ALA A 62 11.81 5.26 31.11
N PRO A 63 10.70 5.02 30.39
CA PRO A 63 9.92 3.81 30.60
C PRO A 63 10.84 2.60 30.52
N ALA A 64 10.85 1.76 31.56
CA ALA A 64 11.70 0.59 31.60
C ALA A 64 11.37 -0.29 30.38
N ALA A 65 12.33 -0.42 29.47
CA ALA A 65 12.33 -1.56 28.55
C ALA A 65 12.34 -2.81 29.43
N SER A 66 11.33 -3.67 29.30
CA SER A 66 11.32 -4.99 29.94
C SER A 66 12.35 -5.89 29.25
N ALA A 67 13.63 -5.56 29.41
CA ALA A 67 14.72 -6.50 29.25
C ALA A 67 15.02 -6.99 30.67
N ALA A 68 14.70 -8.24 30.96
CA ALA A 68 15.17 -8.91 32.16
C ALA A 68 16.71 -8.87 32.14
N ALA A 69 17.29 -7.94 32.89
CA ALA A 69 18.73 -7.81 33.04
C ALA A 69 19.23 -9.00 33.85
N GLN A 70 19.91 -9.94 33.17
CA GLN A 70 20.83 -10.84 33.87
C GLN A 70 21.97 -9.99 34.47
N PRO A 71 22.45 -10.32 35.69
CA PRO A 71 23.57 -9.63 36.29
C PRO A 71 24.84 -9.74 35.42
N PRO A 72 25.74 -8.75 35.46
CA PRO A 72 26.93 -8.71 34.63
C PRO A 72 27.81 -9.94 34.90
N ALA A 73 28.23 -10.60 33.82
CA ALA A 73 29.15 -11.73 33.87
C ALA A 73 30.56 -11.22 34.18
N ASP A 74 31.11 -11.62 35.32
CA ASP A 74 32.54 -11.52 35.62
C ASP A 74 33.32 -12.33 34.57
N GLY A 75 34.05 -11.62 33.70
CA GLY A 75 34.75 -12.18 32.55
C GLY A 75 36.04 -12.96 32.87
N ASN A 76 36.06 -13.84 33.88
CA ASN A 76 37.19 -14.75 34.10
C ASN A 76 36.92 -16.03 34.93
N ALA A 77 35.69 -16.52 35.00
CA ALA A 77 35.41 -17.84 35.58
C ALA A 77 35.15 -18.89 34.47
N PRO A 78 35.70 -20.13 34.59
CA PRO A 78 35.29 -21.22 33.71
C PRO A 78 33.78 -21.45 33.80
N PRO A 79 33.08 -21.79 32.71
CA PRO A 79 31.65 -22.05 32.76
C PRO A 79 31.36 -23.16 33.77
N LYS A 80 30.39 -22.90 34.67
CA LYS A 80 29.91 -23.94 35.60
C LYS A 80 29.45 -25.16 34.78
N PRO A 81 29.74 -26.39 35.23
CA PRO A 81 29.28 -27.59 34.55
C PRO A 81 27.77 -27.54 34.36
N VAL A 82 27.31 -27.81 33.14
CA VAL A 82 25.89 -27.95 32.82
C VAL A 82 25.29 -29.05 33.70
N ASP A 83 24.21 -28.71 34.41
CA ASP A 83 23.45 -29.67 35.20
C ASP A 83 22.70 -30.63 34.26
N ALA A 84 23.26 -31.83 34.10
CA ALA A 84 22.71 -32.87 33.23
C ALA A 84 21.42 -33.51 33.76
N THR A 85 20.91 -33.07 34.92
CA THR A 85 19.65 -33.55 35.51
C THR A 85 18.43 -32.74 35.05
N LEU A 86 18.63 -31.57 34.44
CA LEU A 86 17.55 -30.77 33.89
C LEU A 86 17.26 -31.20 32.44
N PRO A 87 16.00 -31.54 32.10
CA PRO A 87 15.66 -31.84 30.71
C PRO A 87 15.92 -30.59 29.87
N ALA A 88 16.77 -30.73 28.85
CA ALA A 88 17.00 -29.69 27.86
C ALA A 88 15.69 -29.43 27.11
N THR A 89 14.91 -28.45 27.54
CA THR A 89 13.82 -27.88 26.76
C THR A 89 14.44 -27.16 25.57
N ARG A 90 14.68 -27.90 24.47
CA ARG A 90 14.81 -27.27 23.17
C ARG A 90 13.47 -26.60 22.89
N VAL A 91 13.42 -25.28 23.02
CA VAL A 91 12.37 -24.49 22.38
C VAL A 91 12.58 -24.67 20.89
N ILE A 92 11.94 -25.68 20.32
CA ILE A 92 11.74 -25.75 18.87
C ILE A 92 10.69 -24.69 18.61
N GLU A 93 11.13 -23.47 18.34
CA GLU A 93 10.29 -22.51 17.64
C GLU A 93 10.08 -23.11 16.24
N VAL A 94 9.01 -23.89 16.09
CA VAL A 94 8.45 -24.15 14.77
C VAL A 94 8.02 -22.77 14.31
N ALA A 95 8.86 -22.12 13.51
CA ALA A 95 8.51 -20.86 12.89
C ALA A 95 7.18 -21.09 12.17
N GLN A 96 6.08 -20.65 12.79
CA GLN A 96 4.77 -20.74 12.17
C GLN A 96 4.87 -19.90 10.91
N THR A 97 4.94 -20.55 9.76
CA THR A 97 4.84 -19.85 8.49
C THR A 97 3.48 -19.19 8.46
N ASP A 98 3.47 -17.86 8.45
CA ASP A 98 2.29 -17.04 8.14
C ASP A 98 1.50 -17.71 7.00
N GLY A 99 0.20 -17.98 7.17
CA GLY A 99 -0.58 -18.84 6.27
C GLY A 99 -0.59 -18.35 4.82
N CYS A 100 -0.64 -17.03 4.60
CA CYS A 100 -0.53 -16.41 3.29
C CYS A 100 0.86 -16.56 2.64
N ARG A 101 1.84 -17.15 3.34
CA ARG A 101 3.18 -17.51 2.83
C ARG A 101 3.41 -19.02 2.79
N ASP A 102 2.42 -19.83 3.17
CA ASP A 102 2.51 -21.28 3.15
C ASP A 102 2.31 -21.81 1.73
N ALA A 103 3.42 -22.29 1.14
CA ALA A 103 3.48 -22.80 -0.23
C ALA A 103 2.65 -24.08 -0.48
N GLN A 104 2.04 -24.67 0.55
CA GLN A 104 1.05 -25.74 0.38
C GLN A 104 -0.26 -25.24 -0.25
N TYR A 105 -0.62 -23.98 -0.02
CA TYR A 105 -1.78 -23.34 -0.63
C TYR A 105 -1.38 -22.70 -1.95
N SER A 106 -2.29 -22.63 -2.91
CA SER A 106 -2.00 -22.06 -4.23
C SER A 106 -1.82 -20.54 -4.22
N THR A 107 -1.25 -20.00 -5.29
CA THR A 107 -1.00 -18.56 -5.45
C THR A 107 -2.25 -17.69 -5.21
N LEU A 108 -3.41 -18.00 -5.81
CA LEU A 108 -4.61 -17.21 -5.57
C LEU A 108 -5.20 -17.42 -4.17
N SER A 109 -5.01 -18.61 -3.59
CA SER A 109 -5.42 -18.90 -2.21
C SER A 109 -4.64 -18.04 -1.22
N ARG A 110 -3.31 -18.03 -1.31
CA ARG A 110 -2.42 -17.19 -0.50
C ARG A 110 -2.67 -15.71 -0.71
N PHE A 111 -2.92 -15.30 -1.96
CA PHE A 111 -3.17 -13.90 -2.27
C PHE A 111 -4.48 -13.44 -1.63
N TRP A 112 -5.61 -14.11 -1.84
CA TRP A 112 -6.89 -13.65 -1.28
C TRP A 112 -7.25 -14.25 0.08
N GLU A 113 -6.37 -15.09 0.62
CA GLU A 113 -6.54 -15.81 1.89
C GLU A 113 -7.88 -16.56 1.92
N LEU A 114 -8.10 -17.34 0.85
CA LEU A 114 -9.37 -18.01 0.52
C LEU A 114 -9.66 -19.22 1.41
N GLU A 115 -8.65 -19.70 2.13
CA GLU A 115 -8.71 -20.88 2.97
C GLU A 115 -8.19 -20.60 4.38
N THR A 116 -8.69 -21.30 5.40
CA THR A 116 -8.30 -21.12 6.81
C THR A 116 -6.78 -21.19 7.02
N GLY A 117 -6.09 -22.12 6.35
CA GLY A 117 -4.63 -22.22 6.48
C GLY A 117 -3.83 -21.25 5.61
N SER A 118 -4.49 -20.49 4.73
CA SER A 118 -3.89 -19.40 3.97
C SER A 118 -4.04 -18.03 4.65
N ASP A 119 -4.64 -17.97 5.84
CA ASP A 119 -4.91 -16.73 6.56
C ASP A 119 -3.65 -16.14 7.23
N CYS A 120 -3.49 -14.83 7.11
CA CYS A 120 -2.47 -14.05 7.80
C CYS A 120 -3.05 -13.05 8.82
N GLY A 121 -4.37 -13.04 9.01
CA GLY A 121 -5.08 -12.21 9.99
C GLY A 121 -5.46 -10.82 9.49
N THR A 122 -6.37 -10.15 10.20
CA THR A 122 -6.87 -8.82 9.80
C THR A 122 -5.87 -7.70 10.15
N PHE A 123 -6.03 -6.54 9.51
CA PHE A 123 -5.30 -5.30 9.80
C PHE A 123 -3.77 -5.35 9.61
N ARG A 124 -3.27 -6.30 8.80
CA ARG A 124 -1.86 -6.34 8.35
C ARG A 124 -1.74 -5.90 6.89
N PHE A 125 -0.74 -5.09 6.57
CA PHE A 125 -0.46 -4.74 5.18
C PHE A 125 0.14 -5.94 4.42
N ARG A 126 -0.36 -6.17 3.21
CA ARG A 126 0.26 -7.03 2.19
C ARG A 126 0.50 -6.23 0.92
N GLY A 127 1.41 -6.73 0.08
CA GLY A 127 1.48 -6.30 -1.32
C GLY A 127 0.16 -6.53 -2.06
N TYR A 128 -0.18 -5.63 -2.98
CA TYR A 128 -1.39 -5.76 -3.81
C TYR A 128 -1.08 -5.78 -5.30
N ARG A 129 -0.53 -4.68 -5.83
CA ARG A 129 0.15 -4.62 -7.15
C ARG A 129 1.66 -4.49 -6.93
N PRO A 130 2.52 -4.60 -7.96
CA PRO A 130 3.96 -4.47 -7.78
C PRO A 130 4.34 -3.17 -7.07
N ILE A 131 5.13 -3.26 -6.00
CA ILE A 131 5.73 -2.10 -5.34
C ILE A 131 7.06 -1.89 -6.04
N SER A 132 7.20 -0.83 -6.83
CA SER A 132 8.30 -0.72 -7.79
C SER A 132 8.80 0.69 -7.99
N VAL A 133 10.09 0.81 -8.30
CA VAL A 133 10.74 2.02 -8.77
C VAL A 133 11.45 1.70 -10.06
N SER A 134 11.23 2.52 -11.10
CA SER A 134 11.76 2.28 -12.44
C SER A 134 12.13 3.56 -13.16
N VAL A 135 13.05 3.44 -14.12
CA VAL A 135 13.27 4.45 -15.16
C VAL A 135 12.43 4.07 -16.36
N VAL A 136 11.73 5.04 -16.94
CA VAL A 136 10.84 4.82 -18.08
C VAL A 136 11.22 5.71 -19.26
N LYS A 137 11.00 5.19 -20.47
CA LYS A 137 11.07 5.93 -21.73
C LYS A 137 9.76 5.80 -22.48
N GLY A 138 9.06 6.92 -22.64
CA GLY A 138 7.85 7.02 -23.45
C GLY A 138 8.13 7.37 -24.90
N SER A 139 7.28 6.90 -25.82
CA SER A 139 7.26 7.34 -27.22
C SER A 139 6.85 8.82 -27.37
N ASN A 140 6.07 9.32 -26.42
CA ASN A 140 5.70 10.72 -26.29
C ASN A 140 5.42 11.05 -24.81
N VAL A 141 5.27 12.34 -24.51
CA VAL A 141 4.85 12.87 -23.21
C VAL A 141 3.84 13.98 -23.43
N ASN A 142 2.80 14.01 -22.61
CA ASN A 142 1.76 15.02 -22.69
C ASN A 142 2.20 16.30 -22.00
N ARG A 143 2.41 17.35 -22.78
CA ARG A 143 2.91 18.64 -22.30
C ARG A 143 1.79 19.62 -21.95
N GLN A 144 0.59 19.37 -22.44
CA GLN A 144 -0.58 20.22 -22.26
C GLN A 144 -1.84 19.33 -22.28
N PRO A 145 -2.14 18.66 -21.14
CA PRO A 145 -3.26 17.74 -21.07
C PRO A 145 -4.61 18.43 -21.25
N THR A 146 -5.54 17.72 -21.89
CA THR A 146 -6.88 18.20 -22.22
C THR A 146 -7.95 17.20 -21.83
N SER A 147 -9.18 17.67 -21.70
CA SER A 147 -10.39 16.86 -21.49
C SER A 147 -11.56 17.55 -22.20
N ASP A 148 -12.59 16.78 -22.53
CA ASP A 148 -13.80 17.32 -23.14
C ASP A 148 -14.69 18.09 -22.13
N ALA A 149 -14.34 18.04 -20.84
CA ALA A 149 -15.00 18.81 -19.79
C ALA A 149 -14.64 20.31 -19.84
N PRO A 150 -15.60 21.21 -19.56
CA PRO A 150 -15.33 22.65 -19.43
C PRO A 150 -14.23 22.92 -18.39
N ASP A 151 -13.33 23.87 -18.65
CA ASP A 151 -12.24 24.27 -17.73
C ASP A 151 -11.20 23.17 -17.40
N HIS A 152 -11.18 22.04 -18.10
CA HIS A 152 -10.25 20.91 -17.86
C HIS A 152 -9.06 20.83 -18.83
N ASN A 153 -8.69 21.97 -19.42
CA ASN A 153 -7.61 22.09 -20.40
C ASN A 153 -6.45 22.91 -19.84
N ALA A 154 -5.26 22.32 -19.82
CA ALA A 154 -4.06 23.02 -19.38
C ALA A 154 -3.84 24.30 -20.19
N LEU A 155 -3.70 25.43 -19.49
CA LEU A 155 -3.58 26.74 -20.12
C LEU A 155 -2.24 26.94 -20.83
N THR A 156 -1.18 26.31 -20.31
CA THR A 156 0.18 26.41 -20.85
C THR A 156 0.80 25.03 -20.97
N ALA A 157 1.71 24.90 -21.94
CA ALA A 157 2.50 23.70 -22.10
C ALA A 157 3.71 23.72 -21.15
N VAL A 158 4.02 22.57 -20.54
CA VAL A 158 5.24 22.36 -19.74
C VAL A 158 6.20 21.48 -20.53
N ASP A 159 7.49 21.85 -20.57
CA ASP A 159 8.52 21.14 -21.35
C ASP A 159 8.97 19.82 -20.70
N TYR A 160 8.03 18.91 -20.51
CA TYR A 160 8.33 17.58 -19.97
C TYR A 160 9.20 16.77 -20.91
N ARG A 161 10.11 15.97 -20.32
CA ARG A 161 10.91 14.97 -21.03
C ARG A 161 10.13 13.66 -21.14
N THR A 162 10.44 12.88 -22.18
CA THR A 162 9.89 11.53 -22.39
C THR A 162 10.55 10.47 -21.51
N THR A 163 11.60 10.83 -20.77
CA THR A 163 12.31 9.96 -19.84
C THR A 163 12.01 10.41 -18.43
N GLU A 164 11.47 9.51 -17.62
CA GLU A 164 10.93 9.81 -16.29
C GLU A 164 11.33 8.71 -15.31
N MET A 165 11.22 8.98 -14.02
CA MET A 165 11.21 7.94 -13.00
C MET A 165 9.75 7.59 -12.69
N ARG A 166 9.40 6.31 -12.67
CA ARG A 166 8.07 5.83 -12.29
C ARG A 166 8.16 5.12 -10.94
N VAL A 167 7.30 5.54 -10.02
CA VAL A 167 7.16 4.96 -8.68
C VAL A 167 5.76 4.40 -8.55
N GLN A 168 5.65 3.15 -8.09
CA GLN A 168 4.37 2.50 -7.81
C GLN A 168 4.39 1.95 -6.39
N LEU A 169 3.40 2.35 -5.60
CA LEU A 169 3.12 1.80 -4.28
C LEU A 169 1.76 1.14 -4.32
N SER A 170 1.63 -0.07 -3.79
CA SER A 170 0.34 -0.74 -3.76
C SER A 170 0.26 -1.70 -2.60
N VAL A 171 -0.68 -1.43 -1.71
CA VAL A 171 -0.89 -2.20 -0.48
C VAL A 171 -2.36 -2.55 -0.35
N ARG A 172 -2.62 -3.62 0.39
CA ARG A 172 -3.96 -3.99 0.84
C ARG A 172 -3.94 -4.54 2.25
N THR A 173 -5.10 -4.50 2.90
CA THR A 173 -5.30 -5.06 4.23
C THR A 173 -6.67 -5.72 4.31
N LYS A 174 -6.73 -6.86 5.01
CA LYS A 174 -7.98 -7.58 5.28
C LYS A 174 -8.67 -6.91 6.47
N LEU A 175 -9.91 -6.47 6.31
CA LEU A 175 -10.71 -5.84 7.37
C LEU A 175 -11.55 -6.85 8.13
N ALA A 176 -12.15 -7.80 7.42
CA ALA A 176 -13.03 -8.81 8.00
C ALA A 176 -12.93 -10.10 7.18
N GLN A 177 -13.33 -11.22 7.80
CA GLN A 177 -13.30 -12.53 7.17
C GLN A 177 -14.39 -13.44 7.72
N GLY A 178 -14.76 -14.47 6.96
CA GLY A 178 -15.82 -15.40 7.36
C GLY A 178 -17.17 -14.70 7.51
N LEU A 179 -17.52 -13.76 6.63
CA LEU A 179 -18.79 -13.04 6.71
C LEU A 179 -19.94 -13.94 6.26
N LEU A 180 -19.79 -14.57 5.08
CA LEU A 180 -20.76 -15.50 4.49
C LEU A 180 -20.33 -16.96 4.58
N THR A 181 -19.05 -17.25 4.87
CA THR A 181 -18.56 -18.64 5.01
C THR A 181 -18.43 -19.09 6.46
N GLN A 182 -19.21 -18.51 7.38
CA GLN A 182 -19.20 -18.88 8.80
C GLN A 182 -19.43 -20.39 8.97
N GLY A 183 -18.50 -21.05 9.67
CA GLY A 183 -18.59 -22.50 9.92
C GLY A 183 -18.20 -23.39 8.72
N HIS A 184 -17.81 -22.83 7.57
CA HIS A 184 -17.23 -23.64 6.50
C HIS A 184 -15.89 -24.22 6.96
N PRO A 185 -15.62 -25.53 6.78
CA PRO A 185 -14.45 -26.19 7.38
C PRO A 185 -13.11 -25.65 6.87
N THR A 186 -13.07 -25.16 5.63
CA THR A 186 -11.82 -24.76 4.98
C THR A 186 -11.84 -23.41 4.27
N GLN A 187 -13.01 -22.83 3.97
CA GLN A 187 -13.11 -21.71 3.04
C GLN A 187 -13.47 -20.44 3.80
N THR A 188 -12.81 -19.36 3.43
CA THR A 188 -12.91 -18.07 4.13
C THR A 188 -13.13 -16.97 3.11
N ASP A 189 -14.32 -16.36 3.11
CA ASP A 189 -14.55 -15.10 2.42
C ASP A 189 -13.97 -13.92 3.20
N SER A 190 -13.76 -12.78 2.53
CA SER A 190 -13.07 -11.65 3.15
C SER A 190 -13.40 -10.29 2.54
N LEU A 191 -13.39 -9.27 3.40
CA LEU A 191 -13.48 -7.87 3.04
C LEU A 191 -12.09 -7.23 3.13
N TRP A 192 -11.71 -6.51 2.08
CA TRP A 192 -10.40 -5.90 1.91
C TRP A 192 -10.51 -4.42 1.59
N VAL A 193 -9.49 -3.67 2.01
CA VAL A 193 -9.21 -2.33 1.49
C VAL A 193 -7.84 -2.33 0.85
N GLY A 194 -7.75 -1.73 -0.34
CA GLY A 194 -6.53 -1.54 -1.09
C GLY A 194 -6.28 -0.07 -1.37
N TYR A 195 -5.00 0.28 -1.54
CA TYR A 195 -4.59 1.58 -2.04
C TYR A 195 -3.43 1.39 -3.00
N THR A 196 -3.61 1.85 -4.24
CA THR A 196 -2.54 1.92 -5.23
C THR A 196 -2.25 3.37 -5.57
N GLN A 197 -0.97 3.72 -5.61
CA GLN A 197 -0.49 5.00 -6.11
C GLN A 197 0.54 4.76 -7.20
N GLN A 198 0.42 5.50 -8.30
CA GLN A 198 1.40 5.50 -9.39
C GLN A 198 1.83 6.93 -9.69
N SER A 199 3.13 7.19 -9.70
CA SER A 199 3.69 8.52 -9.96
C SER A 199 4.73 8.49 -11.09
N TYR A 200 4.66 9.48 -11.97
CA TYR A 200 5.66 9.79 -12.99
C TYR A 200 6.40 11.08 -12.60
N TRP A 201 7.69 10.94 -12.30
CA TRP A 201 8.56 12.00 -11.83
C TRP A 201 9.53 12.45 -12.92
N GLN A 202 9.54 13.75 -13.21
CA GLN A 202 10.49 14.39 -14.12
C GLN A 202 11.88 14.55 -13.50
N LEU A 203 12.38 13.51 -12.83
CA LEU A 203 13.69 13.49 -12.14
C LEU A 203 14.82 13.96 -13.06
N PHE A 204 14.73 13.65 -14.35
CA PHE A 204 15.74 13.98 -15.36
C PHE A 204 15.54 15.34 -16.03
N SER A 205 14.67 16.20 -15.51
CA SER A 205 14.33 17.52 -16.07
C SER A 205 14.71 18.65 -15.10
N PRO A 206 16.02 18.96 -14.98
CA PRO A 206 16.49 19.99 -14.04
C PRO A 206 15.95 21.39 -14.38
N ASP A 207 15.74 21.68 -15.66
CA ASP A 207 15.35 23.00 -16.18
C ASP A 207 13.95 23.45 -15.72
N ILE A 208 13.13 22.51 -15.24
CA ILE A 208 11.78 22.76 -14.69
C ILE A 208 11.66 22.36 -13.22
N SER A 209 12.79 22.21 -12.50
CA SER A 209 12.84 21.82 -11.08
C SER A 209 12.33 20.41 -10.76
N ARG A 210 12.41 19.49 -11.73
CA ARG A 210 12.12 18.05 -11.54
C ARG A 210 10.76 17.77 -10.86
N PRO A 211 9.63 18.24 -11.40
CA PRO A 211 8.31 18.06 -10.79
C PRO A 211 7.78 16.63 -11.00
N PHE A 212 6.83 16.21 -10.17
CA PHE A 212 5.96 15.09 -10.54
C PHE A 212 5.01 15.57 -11.64
N ARG A 213 5.00 14.86 -12.78
CA ARG A 213 4.10 15.18 -13.90
C ARG A 213 2.70 14.61 -13.67
N ALA A 214 2.64 13.42 -13.09
CA ALA A 214 1.38 12.74 -12.81
C ALA A 214 1.53 11.89 -11.55
N THR A 215 0.52 11.91 -10.70
CA THR A 215 0.34 10.96 -9.61
C THR A 215 -1.12 10.54 -9.63
N ASP A 216 -1.37 9.24 -9.74
CA ASP A 216 -2.71 8.66 -9.70
C ASP A 216 -2.90 7.93 -8.36
N HIS A 217 -4.03 8.16 -7.71
CA HIS A 217 -4.46 7.57 -6.46
C HIS A 217 -5.67 6.65 -6.74
N GLU A 218 -5.59 5.39 -6.34
CA GLU A 218 -6.61 4.38 -6.61
C GLU A 218 -6.91 3.57 -5.33
N PRO A 219 -7.70 4.12 -4.39
CA PRO A 219 -8.27 3.36 -3.28
C PRO A 219 -9.38 2.42 -3.73
N GLU A 220 -9.42 1.22 -3.16
CA GLU A 220 -10.38 0.17 -3.48
C GLU A 220 -10.95 -0.47 -2.20
N VAL A 221 -12.23 -0.83 -2.21
CA VAL A 221 -12.84 -1.74 -1.23
C VAL A 221 -13.31 -2.96 -1.99
N MET A 222 -12.95 -4.16 -1.52
CA MET A 222 -13.18 -5.42 -2.22
C MET A 222 -13.77 -6.46 -1.28
N TYR A 223 -14.86 -7.08 -1.69
CA TYR A 223 -15.35 -8.31 -1.07
C TYR A 223 -14.98 -9.50 -1.96
N VAL A 224 -14.40 -10.54 -1.36
CA VAL A 224 -13.88 -11.72 -2.06
C VAL A 224 -14.49 -12.98 -1.48
N TYR A 225 -15.10 -13.78 -2.34
CA TYR A 225 -15.75 -15.03 -1.99
C TYR A 225 -15.02 -16.21 -2.67
N PRO A 226 -14.64 -17.27 -1.92
CA PRO A 226 -14.01 -18.45 -2.48
C PRO A 226 -15.02 -19.20 -3.38
N THR A 227 -14.68 -19.38 -4.66
CA THR A 227 -15.52 -20.09 -5.65
C THR A 227 -14.76 -21.30 -6.18
N ASP A 228 -14.25 -22.12 -5.26
CA ASP A 228 -13.35 -23.22 -5.60
C ASP A 228 -14.04 -24.30 -6.43
N ALA A 229 -13.75 -24.34 -7.73
CA ALA A 229 -14.32 -25.31 -8.66
C ALA A 229 -13.26 -25.83 -9.63
N LYS A 230 -13.27 -27.15 -9.88
CA LYS A 230 -12.43 -27.78 -10.90
C LYS A 230 -12.96 -27.45 -12.29
N LEU A 231 -12.08 -27.02 -13.17
CA LEU A 231 -12.33 -26.72 -14.57
C LEU A 231 -11.59 -27.74 -15.46
N PRO A 232 -11.91 -27.82 -16.77
CA PRO A 232 -11.19 -28.67 -17.71
C PRO A 232 -9.67 -28.42 -17.74
N PHE A 233 -8.91 -29.43 -18.15
CA PHE A 233 -7.44 -29.36 -18.31
C PHE A 233 -6.66 -29.03 -17.02
N GLY A 234 -7.25 -29.29 -15.85
CA GLY A 234 -6.59 -29.11 -14.55
C GLY A 234 -6.71 -27.69 -13.96
N TRP A 235 -7.39 -26.77 -14.65
CA TRP A 235 -7.65 -25.44 -14.13
C TRP A 235 -8.55 -25.49 -12.90
N ARG A 236 -8.38 -24.52 -12.00
CA ARG A 236 -9.26 -24.30 -10.86
C ARG A 236 -9.74 -22.87 -10.87
N TRP A 237 -11.06 -22.69 -10.84
CA TRP A 237 -11.66 -21.42 -10.44
C TRP A 237 -11.44 -21.26 -8.94
N ARG A 238 -10.99 -20.09 -8.48
CA ARG A 238 -10.60 -19.89 -7.07
C ARG A 238 -11.48 -18.90 -6.34
N TYR A 239 -11.84 -17.79 -6.99
CA TYR A 239 -12.65 -16.77 -6.34
C TYR A 239 -13.50 -15.98 -7.31
N THR A 240 -14.53 -15.37 -6.73
CA THR A 240 -15.32 -14.27 -7.32
C THR A 240 -15.37 -13.15 -6.31
N GLY A 241 -15.43 -11.90 -6.77
CA GLY A 241 -15.50 -10.76 -5.87
C GLY A 241 -16.16 -9.55 -6.50
N LEU A 242 -16.57 -8.63 -5.64
CA LEU A 242 -17.11 -7.33 -6.01
C LEU A 242 -16.22 -6.25 -5.40
N GLY A 243 -16.05 -5.14 -6.11
CA GLY A 243 -15.28 -4.03 -5.59
C GLY A 243 -15.83 -2.67 -6.00
N LEU A 244 -15.52 -1.68 -5.16
CA LEU A 244 -15.71 -0.26 -5.42
C LEU A 244 -14.34 0.38 -5.47
N VAL A 245 -14.11 1.19 -6.50
CA VAL A 245 -12.84 1.89 -6.70
C VAL A 245 -13.09 3.34 -7.08
N HIS A 246 -12.41 4.23 -6.37
CA HIS A 246 -12.19 5.59 -6.79
C HIS A 246 -10.81 5.68 -7.44
N GLN A 247 -10.68 6.43 -8.53
CA GLN A 247 -9.37 6.73 -9.11
C GLN A 247 -9.31 8.20 -9.49
N SER A 248 -8.30 8.92 -9.03
CA SER A 248 -8.09 10.33 -9.35
C SER A 248 -6.62 10.68 -9.40
N ASN A 249 -6.28 11.85 -9.95
CA ASN A 249 -4.91 12.36 -9.94
C ASN A 249 -4.61 13.37 -8.83
N GLY A 250 -5.61 13.68 -7.98
CA GLY A 250 -5.48 14.62 -6.87
C GLY A 250 -5.15 16.06 -7.27
N GLN A 251 -5.37 16.44 -8.53
CA GLN A 251 -5.11 17.79 -9.04
C GLN A 251 -6.37 18.67 -8.98
N SER A 252 -6.17 19.98 -8.89
CA SER A 252 -7.23 20.97 -9.11
C SER A 252 -7.44 21.25 -10.60
N LEU A 253 -8.49 21.99 -10.95
CA LEU A 253 -8.65 22.55 -12.30
C LEU A 253 -7.41 23.36 -12.72
N PRO A 254 -7.00 23.29 -14.00
CA PRO A 254 -7.62 22.55 -15.10
C PRO A 254 -7.14 21.09 -15.25
N LEU A 255 -6.28 20.61 -14.34
CA LEU A 255 -5.61 19.32 -14.44
C LEU A 255 -6.36 18.18 -13.76
N SER A 256 -7.44 18.47 -13.03
CA SER A 256 -8.29 17.50 -12.32
C SER A 256 -8.72 16.36 -13.24
N ARG A 257 -8.55 15.10 -12.79
CA ARG A 257 -9.08 13.90 -13.45
C ARG A 257 -9.55 12.94 -12.38
N SER A 258 -10.75 12.43 -12.50
CA SER A 258 -11.30 11.43 -11.58
C SER A 258 -12.43 10.62 -12.20
N TRP A 259 -12.68 9.45 -11.62
CA TRP A 259 -13.84 8.63 -11.91
C TRP A 259 -14.04 7.57 -10.82
N ASN A 260 -15.28 7.11 -10.69
CA ASN A 260 -15.66 6.06 -9.77
C ASN A 260 -16.19 4.83 -10.51
N ARG A 261 -15.88 3.62 -10.03
CA ARG A 261 -16.31 2.36 -10.66
C ARG A 261 -16.78 1.36 -9.61
N VAL A 262 -17.76 0.56 -9.99
CA VAL A 262 -18.07 -0.74 -9.38
C VAL A 262 -17.60 -1.83 -10.32
N TYR A 263 -17.01 -2.90 -9.79
CA TYR A 263 -16.50 -3.99 -10.60
C TYR A 263 -16.82 -5.37 -10.04
N LEU A 264 -16.97 -6.32 -10.95
CA LEU A 264 -16.92 -7.75 -10.69
C LEU A 264 -15.53 -8.25 -11.05
N MET A 265 -14.96 -9.10 -10.21
CA MET A 265 -13.67 -9.75 -10.46
C MET A 265 -13.72 -11.24 -10.20
N SER A 266 -12.83 -11.97 -10.85
CA SER A 266 -12.69 -13.41 -10.70
C SER A 266 -11.27 -13.83 -11.03
N GLY A 267 -10.83 -14.97 -10.49
CA GLY A 267 -9.53 -15.54 -10.82
C GLY A 267 -9.55 -17.06 -10.84
N MET A 268 -8.83 -17.60 -11.82
CA MET A 268 -8.55 -19.02 -11.96
C MET A 268 -7.04 -19.26 -12.09
N GLU A 269 -6.63 -20.46 -11.79
CA GLU A 269 -5.21 -20.85 -11.83
C GLU A 269 -5.05 -22.27 -12.36
N LEU A 270 -3.86 -22.54 -12.90
CA LEU A 270 -3.39 -23.87 -13.25
C LEU A 270 -2.16 -24.13 -12.39
N ASP A 271 -2.41 -24.86 -11.30
CA ASP A 271 -1.42 -25.12 -10.25
C ASP A 271 -0.78 -23.79 -9.78
N ASP A 272 0.55 -23.69 -9.69
CA ASP A 272 1.24 -22.43 -9.40
C ASP A 272 1.95 -21.84 -10.64
N ARG A 273 1.72 -22.43 -11.81
CA ARG A 273 2.38 -22.00 -13.07
C ARG A 273 1.63 -20.86 -13.74
N TRP A 274 0.29 -20.88 -13.70
CA TRP A 274 -0.52 -19.87 -14.36
C TRP A 274 -1.58 -19.31 -13.46
N THR A 275 -1.79 -18.00 -13.52
CA THR A 275 -2.98 -17.35 -13.00
C THR A 275 -3.62 -16.49 -14.08
N VAL A 276 -4.95 -16.51 -14.14
CA VAL A 276 -5.75 -15.66 -15.01
C VAL A 276 -6.76 -14.95 -14.12
N THR A 277 -6.67 -13.63 -14.06
CA THR A 277 -7.64 -12.81 -13.33
C THR A 277 -8.33 -11.85 -14.28
N GLY A 278 -9.60 -11.58 -14.02
CA GLY A 278 -10.41 -10.70 -14.83
C GLY A 278 -11.18 -9.72 -13.97
N ARG A 279 -11.39 -8.52 -14.50
CA ARG A 279 -12.27 -7.50 -13.94
C ARG A 279 -13.17 -6.98 -15.05
N VAL A 280 -14.45 -6.82 -14.74
CA VAL A 280 -15.39 -6.05 -15.57
C VAL A 280 -16.03 -4.99 -14.69
N TRP A 281 -16.15 -3.77 -15.21
CA TRP A 281 -16.61 -2.65 -14.39
C TRP A 281 -17.62 -1.77 -15.11
N LYS A 282 -18.44 -1.12 -14.28
CA LYS A 282 -19.34 -0.06 -14.66
C LYS A 282 -18.86 1.22 -14.00
N ARG A 283 -18.68 2.28 -14.80
CA ARG A 283 -18.48 3.64 -14.30
C ARG A 283 -19.75 4.08 -13.55
N LEU A 284 -19.58 4.63 -12.35
CA LEU A 284 -20.66 5.27 -11.62
C LEU A 284 -20.89 6.66 -12.21
N ASN A 285 -22.16 7.04 -12.37
CA ASN A 285 -22.51 8.31 -13.01
C ASN A 285 -22.12 9.49 -12.10
N GLU A 286 -21.52 10.50 -12.71
CA GLU A 286 -21.23 11.80 -12.11
C GLU A 286 -22.11 12.85 -12.80
N GLY A 287 -22.41 13.96 -12.13
CA GLY A 287 -23.12 15.08 -12.75
C GLY A 287 -22.28 15.70 -13.87
N ALA A 288 -22.92 16.30 -14.87
CA ALA A 288 -22.20 16.89 -16.00
C ALA A 288 -21.18 17.96 -15.57
N ASP A 289 -21.54 18.76 -14.55
CA ASP A 289 -20.69 19.82 -14.01
C ASP A 289 -19.56 19.30 -13.09
N SER A 290 -19.59 18.01 -12.72
CA SER A 290 -18.62 17.37 -11.84
C SER A 290 -17.83 16.24 -12.51
N ASP A 291 -18.03 16.01 -13.81
CA ASP A 291 -17.32 14.98 -14.56
C ASP A 291 -16.04 15.57 -15.14
N ASP A 292 -14.89 15.26 -14.53
CA ASP A 292 -13.58 15.77 -14.98
C ASP A 292 -13.17 15.24 -16.37
N ASN A 293 -13.72 14.10 -16.77
CA ASN A 293 -13.33 13.36 -17.97
C ASN A 293 -14.51 12.59 -18.59
N PRO A 294 -15.45 13.32 -19.23
CA PRO A 294 -16.54 12.73 -19.98
C PRO A 294 -16.02 11.73 -21.00
N GLY A 295 -16.64 10.55 -21.03
CA GLY A 295 -16.25 9.51 -21.97
C GLY A 295 -14.94 8.76 -21.64
N ILE A 296 -14.35 8.91 -20.45
CA ILE A 296 -13.15 8.14 -20.04
C ILE A 296 -13.25 6.63 -20.28
N SER A 297 -14.45 6.04 -20.13
CA SER A 297 -14.71 4.61 -20.39
C SER A 297 -14.48 4.21 -21.85
N ASN A 298 -14.49 5.16 -22.80
CA ASN A 298 -14.18 4.92 -24.20
C ASN A 298 -12.67 4.75 -24.44
N TYR A 299 -11.82 5.03 -23.45
CA TYR A 299 -10.38 4.90 -23.50
C TYR A 299 -9.85 3.81 -22.57
N LEU A 300 -10.16 3.91 -21.27
CA LEU A 300 -9.58 3.01 -20.26
C LEU A 300 -10.25 1.64 -20.21
N GLY A 301 -11.47 1.52 -20.71
CA GLY A 301 -12.14 0.24 -20.77
C GLY A 301 -13.42 0.13 -19.96
N ARG A 302 -14.00 -1.06 -20.08
CA ARG A 302 -14.99 -1.66 -19.17
C ARG A 302 -14.53 -3.02 -18.65
N GLY A 303 -13.32 -3.44 -19.01
CA GLY A 303 -12.75 -4.69 -18.54
C GLY A 303 -11.23 -4.73 -18.65
N GLU A 304 -10.65 -5.56 -17.79
CA GLU A 304 -9.24 -5.88 -17.69
C GLU A 304 -9.09 -7.39 -17.55
N MET A 305 -8.09 -7.96 -18.20
CA MET A 305 -7.66 -9.34 -18.00
C MET A 305 -6.16 -9.36 -17.77
N THR A 306 -5.74 -10.10 -16.75
CA THR A 306 -4.33 -10.31 -16.41
C THR A 306 -4.01 -11.79 -16.46
N VAL A 307 -2.96 -12.15 -17.19
CA VAL A 307 -2.41 -13.50 -17.27
C VAL A 307 -0.99 -13.46 -16.71
N SER A 308 -0.73 -14.25 -15.67
CA SER A 308 0.60 -14.44 -15.12
C SER A 308 1.09 -15.85 -15.42
N TRP A 309 2.36 -15.96 -15.79
CA TRP A 309 3.06 -17.21 -16.04
C TRP A 309 4.36 -17.26 -15.26
N ASN A 310 4.41 -18.14 -14.27
CA ASN A 310 5.64 -18.50 -13.57
C ASN A 310 6.39 -19.55 -14.40
N ARG A 311 7.34 -19.07 -15.22
CA ARG A 311 8.19 -19.94 -16.07
C ARG A 311 9.05 -20.87 -15.24
N ASP A 312 9.52 -20.38 -14.10
CA ASP A 312 10.24 -21.07 -13.05
C ASP A 312 10.12 -20.26 -11.74
N ARG A 313 10.84 -20.65 -10.68
CA ARG A 313 10.80 -19.95 -9.38
C ARG A 313 11.33 -18.51 -9.43
N ASN A 314 12.13 -18.21 -10.45
CA ASN A 314 12.88 -16.97 -10.56
C ASN A 314 12.25 -16.00 -11.56
N ASN A 315 11.54 -16.51 -12.57
CA ASN A 315 11.02 -15.75 -13.69
C ASN A 315 9.50 -15.82 -13.79
N THR A 316 8.86 -14.65 -13.75
CA THR A 316 7.42 -14.48 -13.96
C THR A 316 7.18 -13.53 -15.12
N PHE A 317 6.31 -13.90 -16.04
CA PHE A 317 5.81 -13.06 -17.12
C PHE A 317 4.36 -12.69 -16.87
N ILE A 318 4.01 -11.43 -17.06
CA ILE A 318 2.65 -10.92 -16.82
C ILE A 318 2.19 -10.18 -18.06
N PHE A 319 0.99 -10.50 -18.53
CA PHE A 319 0.29 -9.76 -19.56
C PHE A 319 -1.00 -9.19 -18.98
N THR A 320 -1.20 -7.88 -19.11
CA THR A 320 -2.43 -7.18 -18.70
C THR A 320 -3.03 -6.49 -19.92
N GLY A 321 -4.26 -6.83 -20.27
CA GLY A 321 -5.02 -6.21 -21.36
C GLY A 321 -6.24 -5.46 -20.81
N ARG A 322 -6.49 -4.25 -21.32
CA ARG A 322 -7.71 -3.46 -21.07
C ARG A 322 -8.40 -3.15 -22.38
N HIS A 323 -9.73 -3.14 -22.39
CA HIS A 323 -10.50 -2.85 -23.59
C HIS A 323 -11.80 -2.08 -23.30
N SER A 324 -12.15 -1.14 -24.19
CA SER A 324 -13.37 -0.30 -24.13
C SER A 324 -14.66 -1.10 -24.04
N LEU A 325 -14.69 -2.28 -24.68
CA LEU A 325 -15.88 -3.10 -24.89
C LEU A 325 -17.06 -2.27 -25.43
N GLY A 326 -16.74 -1.37 -26.36
CA GLY A 326 -17.69 -0.51 -27.05
C GLY A 326 -17.14 -0.08 -28.42
N SER A 327 -17.92 0.69 -29.16
CA SER A 327 -17.64 1.07 -30.56
C SER A 327 -16.32 1.80 -30.79
N ALA A 328 -15.71 2.39 -29.77
CA ALA A 328 -14.43 3.07 -29.90
C ALA A 328 -13.24 2.10 -30.09
N HIS A 329 -13.38 0.82 -29.72
CA HIS A 329 -12.33 -0.22 -29.80
C HIS A 329 -10.94 0.21 -29.28
N ARG A 330 -10.90 1.08 -28.26
CA ARG A 330 -9.65 1.53 -27.61
C ARG A 330 -9.33 0.64 -26.41
N GLY A 331 -8.07 0.69 -25.98
CA GLY A 331 -7.60 -0.06 -24.83
C GLY A 331 -6.11 0.11 -24.61
N SER A 332 -5.55 -0.78 -23.82
CA SER A 332 -4.12 -0.87 -23.60
C SER A 332 -3.68 -2.30 -23.32
N ALA A 333 -2.40 -2.54 -23.55
CA ALA A 333 -1.72 -3.77 -23.21
C ALA A 333 -0.46 -3.43 -22.43
N ARG A 334 -0.14 -4.25 -21.43
CA ARG A 334 1.11 -4.21 -20.69
C ARG A 334 1.70 -5.62 -20.64
N PHE A 335 2.96 -5.73 -21.01
CA PHE A 335 3.76 -6.93 -20.81
C PHE A 335 4.83 -6.64 -19.77
N GLU A 336 5.02 -7.56 -18.83
CA GLU A 336 5.97 -7.41 -17.72
C GLU A 336 6.77 -8.69 -17.55
N TRP A 337 8.04 -8.54 -17.21
CA TRP A 337 8.93 -9.62 -16.81
C TRP A 337 9.54 -9.28 -15.46
N MET A 338 9.43 -10.22 -14.53
CA MET A 338 10.02 -10.15 -13.21
C MET A 338 11.05 -11.27 -13.03
N GLN A 339 12.25 -10.89 -12.60
CA GLN A 339 13.34 -11.83 -12.30
C GLN A 339 13.82 -11.64 -10.86
N THR A 340 13.82 -12.68 -10.01
CA THR A 340 14.37 -12.53 -8.64
C THR A 340 15.87 -12.34 -8.65
N LEU A 341 16.30 -11.34 -7.87
CA LEU A 341 17.68 -10.95 -7.67
C LEU A 341 18.15 -11.36 -6.27
N GLY A 342 19.47 -11.40 -6.05
CA GLY A 342 20.04 -11.54 -4.71
C GLY A 342 20.10 -12.96 -4.13
N GLN A 343 19.68 -13.99 -4.89
CA GLN A 343 19.74 -15.40 -4.42
C GLN A 343 21.16 -15.88 -4.10
N ASN A 344 22.17 -15.29 -4.76
CA ASN A 344 23.58 -15.68 -4.62
C ASN A 344 24.35 -14.86 -3.57
N LEU A 345 23.69 -13.93 -2.87
CA LEU A 345 24.34 -13.01 -1.92
C LEU A 345 24.40 -13.56 -0.48
N GLY A 346 24.31 -14.88 -0.30
CA GLY A 346 24.41 -15.53 1.02
C GLY A 346 23.24 -15.31 1.98
N ALA A 347 22.26 -14.47 1.60
CA ALA A 347 21.11 -14.11 2.42
C ALA A 347 19.81 -14.71 1.84
N GLY A 348 19.53 -15.98 2.14
CA GLY A 348 18.19 -16.58 2.06
C GLY A 348 17.32 -16.31 0.82
N LYS A 349 16.00 -16.46 0.97
CA LYS A 349 15.00 -16.13 -0.06
C LYS A 349 14.92 -14.60 -0.22
N SER A 350 15.04 -14.09 -1.46
CA SER A 350 14.96 -12.66 -1.77
C SER A 350 13.61 -12.28 -2.39
N ASN A 351 13.00 -11.21 -1.86
CA ASN A 351 11.77 -10.60 -2.38
C ASN A 351 12.05 -9.52 -3.44
N LEU A 352 13.32 -9.23 -3.71
CA LEU A 352 13.73 -8.24 -4.70
C LEU A 352 13.67 -8.84 -6.11
N ARG A 353 12.98 -8.15 -7.02
CA ARG A 353 12.83 -8.52 -8.42
C ARG A 353 13.37 -7.40 -9.31
N LEU A 354 14.11 -7.75 -10.36
CA LEU A 354 14.21 -6.91 -11.55
C LEU A 354 12.82 -6.86 -12.18
N HIS A 355 12.34 -5.67 -12.53
CA HIS A 355 11.02 -5.47 -13.13
C HIS A 355 11.17 -4.70 -14.44
N THR A 356 10.94 -5.40 -15.55
CA THR A 356 10.92 -4.83 -16.89
C THR A 356 9.49 -4.84 -17.41
N ALA A 357 9.03 -3.72 -17.99
CA ALA A 357 7.68 -3.64 -18.52
C ALA A 357 7.62 -2.83 -19.83
N LEU A 358 6.71 -3.23 -20.71
CA LEU A 358 6.32 -2.50 -21.91
C LEU A 358 4.81 -2.28 -21.89
N PHE A 359 4.40 -1.03 -21.80
CA PHE A 359 3.01 -0.61 -21.93
C PHE A 359 2.77 -0.01 -23.31
N SER A 360 1.61 -0.27 -23.93
CA SER A 360 1.14 0.47 -25.09
C SER A 360 -0.38 0.63 -25.07
N GLY A 361 -0.85 1.85 -25.29
CA GLY A 361 -2.28 2.15 -25.37
C GLY A 361 -2.67 3.43 -24.64
N TYR A 362 -3.91 3.47 -24.18
CA TYR A 362 -4.51 4.59 -23.45
C TYR A 362 -4.53 4.35 -21.94
N GLY A 363 -4.59 5.43 -21.15
CA GLY A 363 -4.70 5.33 -19.69
C GLY A 363 -3.43 4.85 -19.00
N ASP A 364 -2.26 5.27 -19.48
CA ASP A 364 -1.01 5.10 -18.76
C ASP A 364 -1.05 5.84 -17.40
N THR A 365 -1.61 7.05 -17.42
CA THR A 365 -1.97 7.85 -16.24
C THR A 365 -3.37 8.44 -16.41
N MET A 366 -3.98 8.97 -15.34
CA MET A 366 -5.28 9.66 -15.44
C MET A 366 -5.17 10.94 -16.27
N THR A 367 -4.09 11.70 -16.12
CA THR A 367 -3.82 12.91 -16.92
C THR A 367 -3.69 12.60 -18.43
N ASP A 368 -3.27 11.37 -18.78
CA ASP A 368 -3.09 10.91 -20.15
C ASP A 368 -4.17 9.90 -20.60
N TYR A 369 -5.34 9.89 -19.95
CA TYR A 369 -6.39 8.89 -20.22
C TYR A 369 -6.79 8.83 -21.70
N ASN A 370 -6.84 9.98 -22.36
CA ASN A 370 -7.26 10.14 -23.76
C ASN A 370 -6.10 10.14 -24.76
N ARG A 371 -4.86 9.84 -24.31
CA ARG A 371 -3.66 9.87 -25.17
C ARG A 371 -3.02 8.48 -25.29
N LYS A 372 -2.77 8.07 -26.53
CA LYS A 372 -2.04 6.82 -26.81
C LYS A 372 -0.54 7.04 -26.65
N ARG A 373 0.12 6.16 -25.91
CA ARG A 373 1.59 6.12 -25.81
C ARG A 373 2.12 4.72 -25.59
N THR A 374 3.38 4.53 -25.94
CA THR A 374 4.15 3.32 -25.61
C THR A 374 5.21 3.70 -24.59
N VAL A 375 5.34 2.93 -23.50
CA VAL A 375 6.27 3.20 -22.40
C VAL A 375 7.05 1.93 -22.10
N PHE A 376 8.37 2.01 -22.24
CA PHE A 376 9.29 0.99 -21.77
C PHE A 376 9.82 1.36 -20.38
N SER A 377 9.91 0.40 -19.48
CA SER A 377 10.24 0.58 -18.07
C SER A 377 11.24 -0.49 -17.63
N VAL A 378 12.28 -0.08 -16.91
CA VAL A 378 13.23 -0.99 -16.25
C VAL A 378 13.47 -0.50 -14.83
N GLY A 379 13.34 -1.39 -13.86
CA GLY A 379 13.43 -1.03 -12.46
C GLY A 379 13.54 -2.21 -11.52
N LEU A 380 13.29 -1.93 -10.25
CA LEU A 380 13.25 -2.89 -9.17
C LEU A 380 11.85 -2.93 -8.58
N SER A 381 11.41 -4.12 -8.19
CA SER A 381 10.16 -4.33 -7.49
C SER A 381 10.36 -5.20 -6.26
N LEU A 382 9.60 -4.90 -5.21
CA LEU A 382 9.37 -5.79 -4.09
C LEU A 382 8.04 -6.50 -4.33
N VAL A 383 8.07 -7.83 -4.26
CA VAL A 383 6.88 -8.67 -4.22
C VAL A 383 6.77 -9.31 -2.84
N ASP A 384 5.58 -9.25 -2.26
CA ASP A 384 5.25 -9.86 -0.98
C ASP A 384 4.26 -10.99 -1.25
N PHE A 385 4.71 -12.02 -1.97
CA PHE A 385 3.99 -13.28 -2.20
C PHE A 385 4.88 -14.38 -2.81
#